data_AF-A0A933PN32-F1
#
_entry.id   AF-A0A933PN32-F1
#
_cell.length_a   1.000
_cell.length_b   1.000
_cell.length_c   1.000
_cell.angle_alpha   90.00
_cell.angle_beta   90.00
_cell.angle_gamma   90.00
#
_symmetry.space_group_name_H-M   'P 1'
#
loop_
_entity.id
_entity.type
_entity.pdbx_description
1 polymer ?
#
loop_
_entity_poly.entity_id
_entity_poly.type
_entity_poly.pdbx_seq_one_letter_code
_entity_poly.pdbx_strand_id
1 'polypeptide(L)'
;MIFKDVGTLIPVWNIYRVDPGYIYMFESNGRYKIGKTKSTKDRLKAAKTWLPDLTLIGFKPFWGVLYHERLLHTGFANYWYFGEWFNFEGDDDARDLLLEGFVAFSDDNPDTNSINFIYWYNGEGMVEFQVAMHDQKLTLPKFQNQESAGQKKPS
;
A
#
# COMPACT_ATOMS: atom_id res chain seq x y z
N MET A 1 -11.03 -11.23 -17.59
CA MET A 1 -10.03 -10.17 -17.36
C MET A 1 -10.64 -9.19 -16.38
N ILE A 2 -9.97 -8.88 -15.26
CA ILE A 2 -10.51 -8.03 -14.18
C ILE A 2 -10.54 -6.55 -14.61
N PHE A 3 -9.58 -6.11 -15.41
CA PHE A 3 -9.44 -4.73 -15.87
C PHE A 3 -9.96 -4.52 -17.29
N LYS A 4 -11.28 -4.64 -17.52
CA LYS A 4 -11.87 -4.50 -18.87
C LYS A 4 -12.17 -3.06 -19.25
N ASP A 5 -12.46 -2.20 -18.27
CA ASP A 5 -13.04 -0.88 -18.51
C ASP A 5 -12.01 0.26 -18.43
N VAL A 6 -10.75 -0.03 -18.77
CA VAL A 6 -9.65 0.95 -18.76
C VAL A 6 -10.03 2.18 -19.61
N GLY A 7 -9.78 3.37 -19.10
CA GLY A 7 -10.04 4.64 -19.77
C GLY A 7 -11.46 5.20 -19.59
N THR A 8 -12.34 4.44 -18.93
CA THR A 8 -13.71 4.90 -18.63
C THR A 8 -13.81 5.48 -17.21
N LEU A 9 -14.98 6.05 -16.88
CA LEU A 9 -15.29 6.56 -15.53
C LEU A 9 -16.04 5.51 -14.72
N ILE A 10 -15.67 5.37 -13.45
CA ILE A 10 -16.50 4.69 -12.46
C ILE A 10 -17.76 5.55 -12.25
N PRO A 11 -18.96 5.02 -12.56
CA PRO A 11 -20.20 5.76 -12.38
C PRO A 11 -20.37 6.22 -10.92
N VAL A 12 -21.10 7.32 -10.72
CA VAL A 12 -21.37 7.96 -9.40
C VAL A 12 -20.16 8.64 -8.78
N TRP A 13 -18.98 8.01 -8.81
CA TRP A 13 -17.77 8.47 -8.12
C TRP A 13 -16.90 9.40 -8.95
N ASN A 14 -17.10 9.43 -10.27
CA ASN A 14 -16.34 10.27 -11.21
C ASN A 14 -14.82 10.05 -11.15
N ILE A 15 -14.40 8.83 -10.83
CA ILE A 15 -13.00 8.40 -10.81
C ILE A 15 -12.68 7.71 -12.13
N TYR A 16 -11.56 8.08 -12.76
CA TYR A 16 -11.12 7.43 -13.99
C TYR A 16 -10.47 6.06 -13.71
N ARG A 17 -10.85 5.06 -14.51
CA ARG A 17 -10.22 3.73 -14.53
C ARG A 17 -8.90 3.79 -15.28
N VAL A 18 -7.85 4.22 -14.59
CA VAL A 18 -6.49 4.35 -15.14
C VAL A 18 -5.53 3.43 -14.41
N ASP A 19 -4.35 3.21 -14.99
CA ASP A 19 -3.24 2.46 -14.37
C ASP A 19 -3.68 1.16 -13.62
N PRO A 20 -4.30 0.19 -14.32
CA PRO A 20 -4.82 -1.04 -13.71
C PRO A 20 -3.70 -1.91 -13.15
N GLY A 21 -3.82 -2.41 -11.93
CA GLY A 21 -2.88 -3.41 -11.42
C GLY A 21 -3.27 -3.93 -10.06
N TYR A 22 -2.35 -4.65 -9.43
CA TYR A 22 -2.55 -5.22 -8.11
C TYR A 22 -1.60 -4.55 -7.13
N ILE A 23 -2.11 -4.16 -5.97
CA ILE A 23 -1.29 -3.98 -4.79
C ILE A 23 -1.14 -5.36 -4.15
N TYR A 24 0.08 -5.69 -3.76
CA TYR A 24 0.37 -6.94 -3.07
C TYR A 24 0.99 -6.66 -1.72
N MET A 25 0.76 -7.61 -0.80
CA MET A 25 1.43 -7.63 0.48
C MET A 25 2.02 -9.01 0.75
N PHE A 26 3.29 -9.01 1.13
CA PHE A 26 3.98 -10.19 1.65
C PHE A 26 4.39 -9.96 3.09
N GLU A 27 4.42 -11.02 3.88
CA GLU A 27 5.02 -11.05 5.20
C GLU A 27 6.24 -11.96 5.18
N SER A 28 7.27 -11.57 5.95
CA SER A 28 8.39 -12.43 6.27
C SER A 28 9.07 -11.95 7.55
N ASN A 29 9.18 -12.84 8.53
CA ASN A 29 9.83 -12.60 9.81
C ASN A 29 9.30 -11.34 10.52
N GLY A 30 7.98 -11.16 10.54
CA GLY A 30 7.30 -10.03 11.19
C GLY A 30 7.41 -8.71 10.42
N ARG A 31 7.99 -8.71 9.22
CA ARG A 31 8.07 -7.54 8.34
C ARG A 31 7.13 -7.68 7.17
N TYR A 32 6.63 -6.54 6.72
CA TYR A 32 5.61 -6.48 5.67
C TYR A 32 6.15 -5.76 4.46
N LYS A 33 6.03 -6.36 3.27
CA LYS A 33 6.37 -5.74 2.01
C LYS A 33 5.11 -5.31 1.30
N ILE A 34 5.00 -4.02 0.96
CA ILE A 34 3.88 -3.48 0.20
C ILE A 34 4.40 -3.03 -1.15
N GLY A 35 3.84 -3.56 -2.24
CA GLY A 35 4.23 -3.11 -3.57
C GLY A 35 3.13 -3.33 -4.60
N LYS A 36 3.46 -3.06 -5.86
CA LYS A 36 2.51 -3.21 -6.98
C LYS A 36 3.02 -4.11 -8.11
N THR A 37 2.08 -4.69 -8.84
CA THR A 37 2.38 -5.52 -10.01
C THR A 37 1.26 -5.47 -11.05
N LYS A 38 1.59 -5.75 -12.32
CA LYS A 38 0.61 -6.02 -13.38
C LYS A 38 0.29 -7.52 -13.51
N SER A 39 1.18 -8.38 -13.03
CA SER A 39 1.06 -9.85 -13.07
C SER A 39 1.29 -10.44 -11.69
N THR A 40 0.25 -11.06 -11.11
CA THR A 40 0.32 -11.69 -9.79
C THR A 40 1.19 -12.94 -9.83
N LYS A 41 1.04 -13.76 -10.88
CA LYS A 41 1.81 -14.99 -11.10
C LYS A 41 3.31 -14.73 -11.21
N ASP A 42 3.72 -13.79 -12.06
CA ASP A 42 5.15 -13.50 -12.27
C ASP A 42 5.76 -12.85 -11.03
N ARG A 43 5.01 -11.97 -10.35
CA ARG A 43 5.45 -11.36 -9.10
C ARG A 43 5.66 -12.40 -8.01
N LEU A 44 4.70 -13.31 -7.82
CA LEU A 44 4.82 -14.36 -6.81
C LEU A 44 5.97 -15.33 -7.14
N LYS A 45 6.13 -15.72 -8.41
CA LYS A 45 7.24 -16.56 -8.87
C LYS A 45 8.59 -15.90 -8.60
N ALA A 46 8.72 -14.62 -8.96
CA ALA A 46 9.94 -13.86 -8.72
C ALA A 46 10.22 -13.72 -7.21
N ALA A 47 9.19 -13.42 -6.41
CA ALA A 47 9.31 -13.29 -4.97
C ALA A 47 9.85 -14.56 -4.30
N LYS A 48 9.29 -15.73 -4.66
CA LYS A 48 9.74 -17.04 -4.17
C LYS A 48 11.17 -17.41 -4.56
N THR A 49 11.77 -16.73 -5.55
CA THR A 49 13.17 -17.00 -5.95
C THR A 49 14.17 -16.42 -4.95
N TRP A 50 13.87 -15.28 -4.33
CA TRP A 50 14.77 -14.61 -3.38
C TRP A 50 14.27 -14.66 -1.93
N LEU A 51 13.01 -15.06 -1.71
CA LEU A 51 12.42 -15.25 -0.39
C LEU A 51 11.47 -16.47 -0.39
N PRO A 52 12.00 -17.70 -0.31
CA PRO A 52 11.21 -18.92 -0.43
C PRO A 52 10.12 -19.04 0.65
N ASP A 53 10.42 -18.62 1.87
CA ASP A 53 9.56 -18.74 3.06
C ASP A 53 8.65 -17.52 3.28
N LEU A 54 8.34 -16.77 2.22
CA LEU A 54 7.41 -15.64 2.31
C LEU A 54 5.98 -16.13 2.54
N THR A 55 5.23 -15.38 3.35
CA THR A 55 3.78 -15.51 3.46
C THR A 55 3.13 -14.51 2.50
N LEU A 56 2.30 -14.98 1.57
CA LEU A 56 1.48 -14.10 0.75
C LEU A 56 0.24 -13.71 1.55
N ILE A 57 0.06 -12.42 1.81
CA ILE A 57 -1.15 -11.89 2.44
C ILE A 57 -2.25 -11.72 1.38
N GLY A 58 -1.93 -11.11 0.24
CA GLY A 58 -2.90 -10.99 -0.84
C GLY A 58 -2.43 -10.19 -2.04
N PHE A 59 -3.18 -10.32 -3.14
CA PHE A 59 -3.11 -9.48 -4.32
C PHE A 59 -4.48 -8.84 -4.53
N LYS A 60 -4.57 -7.53 -4.34
CA LYS A 60 -5.83 -6.80 -4.42
C LYS A 60 -5.82 -5.92 -5.68
N PRO A 61 -6.80 -6.06 -6.60
CA PRO A 61 -6.84 -5.28 -7.83
C PRO A 61 -7.30 -3.84 -7.56
N PHE A 62 -6.70 -2.87 -8.26
CA PHE A 62 -7.01 -1.45 -8.17
C PHE A 62 -6.88 -0.75 -9.53
N TRP A 63 -7.63 0.32 -9.70
CA TRP A 63 -7.29 1.43 -10.60
C TRP A 63 -6.36 2.41 -9.90
N GLY A 64 -5.47 3.07 -10.65
CA GLY A 64 -4.53 4.04 -10.11
C GLY A 64 -3.46 3.41 -9.22
N VAL A 65 -3.03 2.17 -9.51
CA VAL A 65 -2.22 1.37 -8.58
C VAL A 65 -0.93 2.06 -8.14
N LEU A 66 -0.27 2.83 -9.02
CA LEU A 66 0.91 3.64 -8.67
C LEU A 66 0.60 4.70 -7.61
N TYR A 67 -0.55 5.36 -7.71
CA TYR A 67 -0.96 6.39 -6.77
C TYR A 67 -1.29 5.79 -5.40
N HIS A 68 -2.10 4.74 -5.37
CA HIS A 68 -2.54 4.08 -4.15
C HIS A 68 -1.36 3.45 -3.38
N GLU A 69 -0.44 2.81 -4.10
CA GLU A 69 0.77 2.26 -3.48
C GLU A 69 1.65 3.37 -2.89
N ARG A 70 1.85 4.49 -3.60
CA ARG A 70 2.57 5.64 -3.05
C ARG A 70 1.89 6.18 -1.78
N LEU A 71 0.56 6.24 -1.74
CA LEU A 71 -0.18 6.67 -0.56
C LEU A 71 0.02 5.73 0.61
N LEU A 72 -0.05 4.41 0.42
CA LEU A 72 0.27 3.43 1.47
C LEU A 72 1.67 3.66 2.04
N HIS A 73 2.65 3.83 1.17
CA HIS A 73 4.04 4.09 1.59
C HIS A 73 4.20 5.42 2.35
N THR A 74 3.35 6.40 2.07
CA THR A 74 3.34 7.69 2.76
C THR A 74 2.62 7.58 4.11
N GLY A 75 1.46 6.94 4.15
CA GLY A 75 0.63 6.78 5.36
C GLY A 75 1.32 5.93 6.43
N PHE A 76 2.14 4.96 6.04
CA PHE A 76 2.91 4.11 6.95
C PHE A 76 4.41 4.48 6.99
N ALA A 77 4.76 5.73 6.64
CA ALA A 77 6.17 6.16 6.57
C ALA A 77 6.94 6.00 7.90
N ASN A 78 6.25 6.12 9.05
CA ASN A 78 6.83 5.89 10.37
C ASN A 78 7.39 4.48 10.56
N TYR A 79 6.76 3.49 9.93
CA TYR A 79 7.12 2.07 10.03
C TYR A 79 8.07 1.65 8.92
N TRP A 80 8.52 2.58 8.07
CA TRP A 80 9.42 2.27 6.97
C TRP A 80 10.75 1.70 7.48
N TYR A 81 11.10 0.51 7.00
CA TYR A 81 12.34 -0.19 7.36
C TYR A 81 13.39 -0.04 6.26
N PHE A 82 13.11 -0.55 5.06
CA PHE A 82 14.02 -0.46 3.92
C PHE A 82 13.31 -0.76 2.60
N GLY A 83 13.52 0.09 1.60
CA GLY A 83 12.90 -0.08 0.28
C GLY A 83 11.38 -0.05 0.38
N GLU A 84 10.74 -1.19 0.15
CA GLU A 84 9.28 -1.35 0.25
C GLU A 84 8.85 -2.16 1.49
N TRP A 85 9.76 -2.36 2.46
CA TRP A 85 9.52 -3.12 3.67
C TRP A 85 9.22 -2.22 4.86
N PHE A 86 8.29 -2.67 5.70
CA PHE A 86 7.80 -2.01 6.90
C PHE A 86 7.99 -2.92 8.13
N ASN A 87 8.30 -2.31 9.27
CA ASN A 87 8.42 -2.96 10.57
C ASN A 87 7.47 -2.28 11.57
N PHE A 88 6.54 -3.04 12.12
CA PHE A 88 5.54 -2.59 13.09
C PHE A 88 5.82 -3.10 14.51
N GLU A 89 7.05 -3.59 14.76
CA GLU A 89 7.47 -4.02 16.09
C GLU A 89 7.22 -2.92 17.14
N GLY A 90 6.44 -3.24 18.17
CA GLY A 90 6.06 -2.31 19.23
C GLY A 90 4.77 -1.51 18.99
N ASP A 91 4.10 -1.71 17.85
CA ASP A 91 2.85 -1.03 17.49
C ASP A 91 1.89 -2.00 16.77
N ASP A 92 1.28 -2.89 17.55
CA ASP A 92 0.34 -3.90 17.04
C ASP A 92 -0.93 -3.24 16.46
N ASP A 93 -1.39 -2.11 17.00
CA ASP A 93 -2.58 -1.42 16.53
C ASP A 93 -2.39 -0.92 15.08
N ALA A 94 -1.24 -0.31 14.77
CA ALA A 94 -0.95 0.14 13.41
C ALA A 94 -0.76 -1.02 12.44
N ARG A 95 -0.18 -2.13 12.90
CA ARG A 95 -0.06 -3.36 12.11
C ARG A 95 -1.45 -3.92 11.78
N ASP A 96 -2.31 -4.03 12.77
CA ASP A 96 -3.63 -4.64 12.65
C ASP A 96 -4.51 -3.75 11.77
N LEU A 97 -4.43 -2.42 11.90
CA LEU A 97 -5.07 -1.46 10.99
C LEU A 97 -4.66 -1.68 9.52
N LEU A 98 -3.36 -1.87 9.26
CA LEU A 98 -2.87 -2.18 7.90
C LEU A 98 -3.43 -3.51 7.40
N LEU A 99 -3.35 -4.57 8.21
CA LEU A 99 -3.73 -5.92 7.80
C LEU A 99 -5.23 -6.06 7.60
N GLU A 100 -6.04 -5.59 8.56
CA GLU A 100 -7.49 -5.62 8.47
C GLU A 100 -7.99 -4.79 7.28
N GLY A 101 -7.46 -3.57 7.12
CA GLY A 101 -7.79 -2.72 5.98
C GLY A 101 -7.42 -3.36 4.65
N PHE A 102 -6.23 -3.95 4.55
CA PHE A 102 -5.78 -4.59 3.30
C PHE A 102 -6.56 -5.86 2.97
N VAL A 103 -6.86 -6.70 3.96
CA VAL A 103 -7.61 -7.95 3.78
C VAL A 103 -9.07 -7.67 3.41
N ALA A 104 -9.65 -6.56 3.91
CA ALA A 104 -11.03 -6.16 3.61
C ALA A 104 -11.28 -5.80 2.13
N PHE A 105 -10.24 -5.49 1.36
CA PHE A 105 -10.39 -5.29 -0.09
C PHE A 105 -10.77 -6.59 -0.80
N SER A 106 -11.59 -6.49 -1.84
CA SER A 106 -11.98 -7.63 -2.68
C SER A 106 -10.80 -8.14 -3.52
N ASP A 107 -10.79 -9.43 -3.86
CA ASP A 107 -9.79 -10.03 -4.74
C ASP A 107 -10.09 -9.84 -6.24
N ASP A 108 -11.30 -9.37 -6.59
CA ASP A 108 -11.81 -9.36 -7.96
C ASP A 108 -12.49 -8.06 -8.40
N ASN A 109 -12.67 -7.08 -7.51
CA ASN A 109 -13.40 -5.84 -7.78
C ASN A 109 -12.51 -4.57 -7.63
N PRO A 110 -11.84 -4.13 -8.72
CA PRO A 110 -10.98 -2.94 -8.68
C PRO A 110 -11.73 -1.63 -8.51
N ASP A 111 -13.00 -1.54 -8.95
CA ASP A 111 -13.80 -0.32 -8.78
C ASP A 111 -14.04 -0.06 -7.29
N THR A 112 -14.62 -1.06 -6.60
CA THR A 112 -14.90 -0.97 -5.17
C THR A 112 -13.62 -0.77 -4.37
N ASN A 113 -12.54 -1.48 -4.71
CA ASN A 113 -11.27 -1.32 -4.01
C ASN A 113 -10.71 0.10 -4.13
N SER A 114 -10.68 0.67 -5.34
CA SER A 114 -10.17 2.04 -5.54
C SER A 114 -11.02 3.10 -4.83
N ILE A 115 -12.33 2.90 -4.71
CA ILE A 115 -13.21 3.80 -3.94
C ILE A 115 -12.97 3.61 -2.43
N ASN A 116 -13.04 2.37 -1.96
CA ASN A 116 -12.90 2.05 -0.54
C ASN A 116 -11.54 2.45 0.00
N PHE A 117 -10.49 2.41 -0.83
CA PHE A 117 -9.17 2.86 -0.44
C PHE A 117 -9.16 4.34 -0.07
N ILE A 118 -9.83 5.19 -0.84
CA ILE A 118 -9.90 6.63 -0.55
C ILE A 118 -10.59 6.85 0.80
N TYR A 119 -11.66 6.10 1.06
CA TYR A 119 -12.37 6.18 2.34
C TYR A 119 -11.53 5.70 3.51
N TRP A 120 -10.90 4.53 3.39
CA TRP A 120 -10.03 3.99 4.42
C TRP A 120 -8.83 4.89 4.67
N TYR A 121 -8.13 5.33 3.61
CA TYR A 121 -6.97 6.22 3.72
C TYR A 121 -7.29 7.55 4.43
N ASN A 122 -8.43 8.16 4.12
CA ASN A 122 -8.84 9.40 4.74
C ASN A 122 -9.46 9.20 6.13
N GLY A 123 -10.20 8.10 6.33
CA GLY A 123 -10.89 7.78 7.58
C GLY A 123 -9.94 7.42 8.71
N GLU A 124 -8.83 6.76 8.40
CA GLU A 124 -7.81 6.36 9.38
C GLU A 124 -6.73 7.43 9.63
N GLY A 125 -6.95 8.67 9.19
CA GLY A 125 -6.01 9.79 9.43
C GLY A 125 -4.71 9.74 8.62
N MET A 126 -4.50 8.72 7.77
CA MET A 126 -3.27 8.60 6.96
C MET A 126 -3.04 9.78 6.00
N VAL A 127 -4.10 10.50 5.64
CA VAL A 127 -4.04 11.74 4.84
C VAL A 127 -3.17 12.82 5.48
N GLU A 128 -3.02 12.84 6.81
CA GLU A 128 -2.18 13.80 7.52
C GLU A 128 -0.70 13.66 7.11
N PHE A 129 -0.22 12.43 6.88
CA PHE A 129 1.14 12.19 6.38
C PHE A 129 1.32 12.70 4.96
N GLN A 130 0.29 12.60 4.12
CA GLN A 130 0.32 13.15 2.77
C GLN A 130 0.43 14.69 2.80
N VAL A 131 -0.36 15.34 3.65
CA VAL A 131 -0.32 16.79 3.85
C VAL A 131 1.06 17.21 4.39
N ALA A 132 1.55 16.53 5.43
CA ALA A 132 2.86 16.81 6.01
C ALA A 132 4.01 16.67 5.00
N MET A 133 4.01 15.61 4.18
CA MET A 133 5.01 15.43 3.11
C MET A 133 4.93 16.56 2.06
N HIS A 134 3.71 16.95 1.67
CA HIS A 134 3.48 18.00 0.69
C HIS A 134 3.93 19.38 1.19
N ASP A 135 3.57 19.74 2.42
CA ASP A 135 3.90 21.03 3.02
C ASP A 135 5.41 21.23 3.18
N GLN A 136 6.12 20.13 3.48
CA GLN A 136 7.58 20.10 3.56
C GLN A 136 8.25 19.97 2.17
N LYS A 137 7.47 19.80 1.10
CA LYS A 137 7.95 19.60 -0.29
C LYS A 137 8.94 18.44 -0.41
N LEU A 138 8.70 17.37 0.33
CA LEU A 138 9.58 16.22 0.38
C LEU A 138 9.21 15.19 -0.69
N THR A 139 10.22 14.48 -1.18
CA THR A 139 10.01 13.25 -1.94
C THR A 139 9.71 12.11 -0.97
N LEU A 140 8.99 11.09 -1.42
CA LEU A 140 8.67 9.92 -0.59
C LEU A 140 9.92 9.32 0.10
N PRO A 141 11.06 9.09 -0.58
CA PRO A 141 12.26 8.58 0.10
C PRO A 141 12.79 9.53 1.19
N LYS A 142 12.75 10.85 0.97
CA LYS A 142 13.19 11.82 1.99
C LYS A 142 12.25 11.81 3.19
N PHE A 143 10.95 11.76 2.94
CA PHE A 143 9.93 11.70 3.97
C PHE A 143 10.04 10.40 4.80
N GLN A 144 10.14 9.24 4.15
CA GLN A 144 10.36 7.96 4.84
C GLN A 144 11.61 7.95 5.72
N ASN A 145 12.73 8.50 5.23
CA ASN A 145 13.95 8.62 6.04
C ASN A 145 13.75 9.52 7.27
N GLN A 146 13.00 10.62 7.13
CA GLN A 146 12.72 11.55 8.22
C GLN A 146 11.82 10.91 9.28
N GLU A 147 10.67 10.38 8.86
CA GLU A 147 9.64 9.84 9.75
C GLU A 147 10.16 8.59 10.50
N SER A 148 10.84 7.68 9.80
CA SER A 148 11.44 6.49 10.43
C SER A 148 12.63 6.82 11.36
N ALA A 149 13.34 7.92 11.14
CA ALA A 149 14.39 8.38 12.05
C ALA A 149 13.81 9.00 13.34
N GLY A 150 12.61 9.59 13.27
CA GLY A 150 11.88 10.11 14.42
C GLY A 150 11.52 9.02 15.45
N GLN A 151 11.15 7.83 14.96
CA GLN A 151 10.83 6.65 15.77
C GLN A 151 12.06 5.98 16.41
N LYS A 152 13.26 6.14 15.82
CA LYS A 152 14.51 5.49 16.26
C LYS A 152 15.23 6.22 17.40
N LYS A 153 14.66 7.27 18.00
CA LYS A 153 15.23 7.89 19.20
C LYS A 153 14.84 7.07 20.44
N PRO A 154 15.78 6.39 21.10
CA PRO A 154 15.47 5.66 22.32
C PRO A 154 15.42 6.64 23.50
N SER A 155 14.39 6.47 24.33
CA SER A 155 14.49 6.68 25.78
C SER A 155 15.52 5.73 26.39
#